data_AF-A0A7S1U0E9-F1
#
_entry.id   AF-A0A7S1U0E9-F1
#
_cell.length_a   1.000
_cell.length_b   1.000
_cell.length_c   1.000
_cell.angle_alpha   90.00
_cell.angle_beta   90.00
_cell.angle_gamma   90.00
#
_symmetry.space_group_name_H-M   'P 1'
#
loop_
_entity.id
_entity.type
_entity.pdbx_description
1 polymer ?
#
loop_
_entity_poly.entity_id
_entity_poly.type
_entity_poly.pdbx_seq_one_letter_code
_entity_poly.pdbx_strand_id
1 'polypeptide(L)'
;MVLARPRCNESFSNEFEIFRSFTVANSPQAKKRARQNEKNRKHNASLRSMARTYVKKIQSKIEAGNYEEAQAAFQQAQPILDSMVNKGIFAKNKVARSKSRLSAKIKALKSA
;
A
#
# COMPACT_ATOMS: atom_id res chain seq x y z
N MET A 1 30.65 -29.67 43.76
CA MET A 1 31.74 -30.47 43.15
C MET A 1 31.25 -30.96 41.79
N VAL A 2 32.07 -30.79 40.77
CA VAL A 2 31.74 -30.75 39.34
C VAL A 2 31.54 -32.16 38.78
N LEU A 3 30.39 -32.43 38.16
CA LEU A 3 30.31 -33.46 37.11
C LEU A 3 30.34 -32.74 35.77
N ALA A 4 31.54 -32.74 35.19
CA ALA A 4 31.88 -32.13 33.92
C ALA A 4 31.10 -32.82 32.79
N ARG A 5 30.32 -32.04 32.02
CA ARG A 5 29.86 -32.48 30.71
C ARG A 5 31.07 -32.51 29.76
N PRO A 6 31.35 -33.66 29.12
CA PRO A 6 32.51 -33.78 28.26
C PRO A 6 32.31 -33.03 26.93
N ARG A 7 33.37 -32.32 26.54
CA ARG A 7 33.82 -31.93 25.20
C ARG A 7 32.74 -31.52 24.17
N CYS A 8 32.75 -30.22 23.89
CA CYS A 8 32.41 -29.65 22.59
C CYS A 8 32.96 -30.53 21.47
N ASN A 9 32.09 -31.11 20.64
CA ASN A 9 32.48 -31.64 19.35
C ASN A 9 32.25 -30.56 18.29
N GLU A 10 33.30 -30.33 17.54
CA GLU A 10 33.61 -29.27 16.61
C GLU A 10 32.84 -29.48 15.28
N SER A 11 31.51 -29.59 15.38
CA SER A 11 30.64 -29.91 14.24
C SER A 11 29.50 -28.90 14.04
N PHE A 12 29.28 -27.99 14.98
CA PHE A 12 28.19 -27.01 14.89
C PHE A 12 28.50 -25.80 13.99
N SER A 13 29.77 -25.63 13.59
CA SER A 13 30.22 -24.48 12.79
C SER A 13 30.03 -24.67 11.28
N ASN A 14 29.99 -25.91 10.78
CA ASN A 14 29.89 -26.18 9.34
C ASN A 14 28.46 -26.38 8.82
N GLU A 15 27.46 -26.40 9.70
CA GLU A 15 26.05 -26.49 9.30
C GLU A 15 25.44 -25.10 9.03
N PHE A 16 26.05 -24.05 9.61
CA PHE A 16 25.61 -22.66 9.43
C PHE A 16 26.08 -22.05 8.10
N GLU A 17 27.10 -22.62 7.43
CA GLU A 17 27.54 -22.18 6.11
C GLU A 17 26.72 -22.77 4.96
N ILE A 18 26.17 -23.97 5.10
CA ILE A 18 25.33 -24.61 4.07
C ILE A 18 24.01 -23.83 3.88
N PHE A 19 23.47 -23.26 4.95
CA PHE A 19 22.26 -22.43 4.87
C PHE A 19 22.50 -21.07 4.21
N ARG A 20 23.75 -20.59 4.15
CA ARG A 20 24.11 -19.29 3.58
C ARG A 20 24.40 -19.32 2.07
N SER A 21 24.47 -20.51 1.47
CA SER A 21 24.78 -20.73 0.04
C SER A 21 23.54 -21.01 -0.84
N PHE A 22 22.33 -21.08 -0.28
CA PHE A 22 21.11 -21.22 -1.09
C PHE A 22 20.57 -19.85 -1.50
N THR A 23 21.06 -19.36 -2.64
CA THR A 23 20.49 -18.19 -3.33
C THR A 23 18.96 -18.33 -3.44
N VAL A 24 18.24 -17.38 -2.85
CA VAL A 24 16.76 -17.39 -2.77
C VAL A 24 16.16 -17.09 -4.15
N ALA A 25 16.13 -18.09 -5.04
CA ALA A 25 15.23 -18.22 -6.21
C ALA A 25 15.50 -19.52 -6.99
N ASN A 26 15.18 -20.68 -6.43
CA ASN A 26 15.55 -21.98 -7.02
C ASN A 26 14.64 -22.50 -8.15
N SER A 27 13.51 -21.83 -8.45
CA SER A 27 12.59 -22.28 -9.52
C SER A 27 12.40 -21.20 -10.61
N PRO A 28 12.33 -21.60 -11.90
CA PRO A 28 12.13 -20.65 -13.00
C PRO A 28 10.80 -19.89 -12.87
N GLN A 29 9.79 -20.47 -12.22
CA GLN A 29 8.51 -19.84 -11.93
C GLN A 29 8.67 -18.72 -10.89
N ALA A 30 9.45 -18.91 -9.84
CA ALA A 30 9.71 -17.88 -8.82
C ALA A 30 10.42 -16.66 -9.43
N LYS A 31 11.45 -16.87 -10.26
CA LYS A 31 12.14 -15.80 -11.00
C LYS A 31 11.21 -15.04 -11.95
N LYS A 32 10.24 -15.73 -12.56
CA LYS A 32 9.20 -15.07 -13.38
C LYS A 32 8.26 -14.22 -12.53
N ARG A 33 7.79 -14.73 -11.38
CA ARG A 33 6.89 -14.00 -10.48
C ARG A 33 7.57 -12.78 -9.87
N ALA A 34 8.85 -12.86 -9.48
CA ALA A 34 9.61 -11.70 -8.99
C ALA A 34 9.60 -10.55 -10.01
N ARG A 35 9.95 -10.83 -11.28
CA ARG A 35 9.93 -9.83 -12.36
C ARG A 35 8.54 -9.26 -12.64
N GLN A 36 7.50 -10.09 -12.62
CA GLN A 36 6.11 -9.63 -12.80
C GLN A 36 5.64 -8.74 -11.65
N ASN A 37 5.97 -9.13 -10.41
CA ASN A 37 5.59 -8.39 -9.21
C ASN A 37 6.22 -7.00 -9.19
N GLU A 38 7.49 -6.85 -9.58
CA GLU A 38 8.13 -5.54 -9.66
C GLU A 38 7.44 -4.60 -10.64
N LYS A 39 7.09 -5.08 -11.84
CA LYS A 39 6.37 -4.31 -12.86
C LYS A 39 4.99 -3.86 -12.33
N ASN A 40 4.22 -4.80 -11.78
CA ASN A 40 2.90 -4.53 -11.22
C ASN A 40 2.99 -3.59 -10.01
N ARG A 41 4.01 -3.74 -9.16
CA ARG A 41 4.25 -2.87 -7.99
C ARG A 41 4.47 -1.42 -8.43
N LYS A 42 5.34 -1.18 -9.41
CA LYS A 42 5.65 0.17 -9.92
C LYS A 42 4.39 0.84 -10.49
N HIS A 43 3.65 0.13 -11.34
CA HIS A 43 2.42 0.64 -11.94
C HIS A 43 1.33 0.93 -10.87
N ASN A 44 1.09 -0.01 -9.97
CA ASN A 44 0.07 0.13 -8.93
C ASN A 44 0.45 1.20 -7.89
N ALA A 45 1.74 1.41 -7.64
CA ALA A 45 2.20 2.49 -6.77
C ALA A 45 1.83 3.86 -7.36
N SER A 46 2.09 4.09 -8.65
CA SER A 46 1.74 5.35 -9.32
C SER A 46 0.23 5.65 -9.24
N LEU A 47 -0.61 4.66 -9.59
CA LEU A 47 -2.07 4.82 -9.53
C LEU A 47 -2.59 5.11 -8.11
N ARG A 48 -2.03 4.43 -7.10
CA ARG A 48 -2.39 4.68 -5.69
C ARG A 48 -1.97 6.08 -5.26
N SER A 49 -0.77 6.51 -5.61
CA SER A 49 -0.28 7.86 -5.29
C SER A 49 -1.17 8.92 -5.90
N MET A 50 -1.52 8.78 -7.18
CA MET A 50 -2.43 9.70 -7.87
C MET A 50 -3.77 9.82 -7.14
N ALA A 51 -4.44 8.70 -6.82
CA ALA A 51 -5.70 8.72 -6.10
C ALA A 51 -5.60 9.38 -4.72
N ARG A 52 -4.50 9.13 -3.99
CA ARG A 52 -4.25 9.76 -2.69
C ARG A 52 -4.05 11.27 -2.81
N THR A 53 -3.41 11.74 -3.88
CA THR A 53 -3.22 13.17 -4.14
C THR A 53 -4.54 13.90 -4.30
N TYR A 54 -5.51 13.35 -5.04
CA TYR A 54 -6.84 13.97 -5.18
C TYR A 54 -7.58 14.05 -3.84
N VAL A 55 -7.52 12.98 -3.03
CA VAL A 55 -8.11 12.99 -1.68
C VAL A 55 -7.44 14.05 -0.80
N LYS A 56 -6.11 14.19 -0.87
CA LYS A 56 -5.36 15.22 -0.13
C LYS A 56 -5.75 16.63 -0.57
N LYS A 57 -5.90 16.87 -1.88
CA LYS A 57 -6.36 18.17 -2.41
C LYS A 57 -7.71 18.58 -1.83
N ILE A 58 -8.67 17.67 -1.79
CA ILE A 58 -9.98 17.94 -1.19
C ILE A 58 -9.83 18.25 0.31
N GLN A 59 -9.03 17.48 1.05
CA GLN A 59 -8.79 17.72 2.46
C GLN A 59 -8.16 19.10 2.71
N SER A 60 -7.17 19.51 1.92
CA SER A 60 -6.58 20.85 2.05
C SER A 60 -7.57 21.98 1.76
N LYS A 61 -8.55 21.77 0.87
CA LYS A 61 -9.58 22.77 0.58
C LYS A 61 -10.64 22.84 1.68
N ILE A 62 -10.96 21.69 2.29
CA ILE A 62 -11.80 21.61 3.48
C ILE A 62 -11.15 22.34 4.66
N GLU A 63 -9.85 22.15 4.88
CA GLU A 63 -9.09 22.85 5.92
C GLU A 63 -9.00 24.36 5.68
N ALA A 64 -8.96 24.80 4.42
CA ALA A 64 -8.99 26.21 4.06
C ALA A 64 -10.38 26.87 4.24
N GLY A 65 -11.44 26.10 4.49
CA GLY A 65 -12.79 26.63 4.74
C GLY A 65 -13.60 27.05 3.50
N ASN A 66 -13.08 26.84 2.28
CA ASN A 66 -13.77 27.25 1.05
C ASN A 66 -14.69 26.13 0.52
N TYR A 67 -16.00 26.26 0.73
CA TYR A 67 -17.01 25.27 0.33
C TYR A 67 -17.08 25.05 -1.19
N GLU A 68 -17.14 26.13 -1.98
CA GLU A 68 -17.28 26.05 -3.44
C GLU A 68 -16.09 25.35 -4.11
N GLU A 69 -14.86 25.70 -3.68
CA GLU A 69 -13.65 25.06 -4.17
C GLU A 69 -13.56 23.58 -3.77
N ALA A 70 -13.99 23.24 -2.55
CA ALA A 70 -14.03 21.86 -2.08
C ALA A 70 -15.02 21.01 -2.89
N GLN A 71 -16.20 21.57 -3.23
CA GLN A 71 -17.21 20.89 -4.02
C GLN A 71 -16.74 20.68 -5.47
N ALA A 72 -16.14 21.70 -6.10
CA ALA A 72 -15.57 21.57 -7.44
C ALA A 72 -14.46 20.50 -7.50
N ALA A 73 -13.54 20.50 -6.52
CA ALA A 73 -12.50 19.48 -6.42
C ALA A 73 -13.07 18.07 -6.18
N PHE A 74 -14.15 17.96 -5.41
CA PHE A 74 -14.83 16.70 -5.16
C PHE A 74 -15.44 16.11 -6.45
N GLN A 75 -16.11 16.93 -7.26
CA GLN A 75 -16.70 16.48 -8.53
C GLN A 75 -15.63 15.98 -9.51
N GLN A 76 -14.48 16.64 -9.58
CA GLN A 76 -13.36 16.18 -10.40
C GLN A 76 -12.74 14.86 -9.91
N ALA A 77 -12.71 14.65 -8.59
CA ALA A 77 -12.11 13.45 -8.00
C ALA A 77 -12.98 12.20 -8.12
N GLN A 78 -14.31 12.34 -8.17
CA GLN A 78 -15.24 11.20 -8.27
C GLN A 78 -14.93 10.24 -9.43
N PRO A 79 -14.87 10.68 -10.71
CA PRO A 79 -14.64 9.77 -11.84
C PRO A 79 -13.26 9.11 -11.75
N ILE A 80 -12.26 9.82 -11.24
CA ILE A 80 -10.91 9.29 -11.06
C ILE A 80 -10.93 8.17 -10.03
N LEU A 81 -11.55 8.38 -8.86
CA LEU A 81 -11.62 7.37 -7.81
C LEU A 81 -12.39 6.12 -8.25
N ASP A 82 -13.49 6.29 -8.97
CA ASP A 82 -14.30 5.16 -9.45
C ASP A 82 -13.58 4.40 -10.58
N SER A 83 -12.84 5.09 -11.45
CA SER A 83 -11.99 4.43 -12.45
C SER A 83 -10.90 3.53 -11.84
N MET A 84 -10.40 3.87 -10.63
CA MET A 84 -9.42 3.04 -9.93
C MET A 84 -10.01 1.72 -9.39
N VAL A 85 -11.33 1.66 -9.18
CA VAL A 85 -12.04 0.42 -8.84
C VAL A 85 -12.06 -0.51 -10.04
N ASN A 86 -12.37 0.02 -11.23
CA ASN A 86 -12.35 -0.75 -12.48
C ASN A 86 -10.96 -1.31 -12.78
N LYS A 87 -9.90 -0.59 -12.41
CA LYS A 87 -8.50 -1.04 -12.53
C LYS A 87 -8.07 -2.06 -11.45
N GLY A 88 -8.95 -2.42 -10.51
CA GLY A 88 -8.66 -3.38 -9.45
C GLY A 88 -7.69 -2.88 -8.37
N ILE A 89 -7.44 -1.58 -8.30
CA ILE A 89 -6.47 -0.99 -7.35
C ILE A 89 -7.10 -0.82 -5.96
N PHE A 90 -8.40 -0.49 -5.92
CA PHE A 90 -9.18 -0.35 -4.69
C PHE A 90 -10.45 -1.20 -4.74
N ALA A 91 -10.84 -1.74 -3.59
CA ALA A 91 -12.14 -2.36 -3.43
C ALA A 91 -13.26 -1.31 -3.45
N LYS A 92 -14.42 -1.67 -4.02
CA LYS A 92 -15.63 -0.83 -4.10
C LYS A 92 -16.00 -0.16 -2.77
N ASN A 93 -15.99 -0.94 -1.68
CA ASN A 93 -16.36 -0.47 -0.35
C ASN A 93 -15.36 0.56 0.19
N LYS A 94 -14.07 0.46 -0.17
CA LYS A 94 -13.07 1.43 0.27
C LYS A 94 -13.32 2.80 -0.36
N VAL A 95 -13.62 2.84 -1.65
CA VAL A 95 -13.93 4.08 -2.36
C VAL A 95 -15.26 4.65 -1.87
N ALA A 96 -16.28 3.82 -1.68
CA ALA A 96 -17.57 4.25 -1.13
C ALA A 96 -17.43 4.91 0.26
N ARG A 97 -16.65 4.31 1.17
CA ARG A 97 -16.35 4.92 2.48
C ARG A 97 -15.64 6.26 2.36
N SER A 98 -14.66 6.37 1.46
CA SER A 98 -13.95 7.64 1.24
C SER A 98 -14.89 8.72 0.71
N LYS A 99 -15.76 8.40 -0.25
CA LYS A 99 -16.77 9.34 -0.79
C LYS A 99 -17.72 9.81 0.31
N SER A 100 -18.30 8.88 1.06
CA SER A 100 -19.21 9.19 2.17
C SER A 100 -18.58 10.10 3.23
N ARG A 101 -17.34 9.81 3.65
CA ARG A 101 -16.61 10.64 4.63
C ARG A 101 -16.33 12.05 4.13
N LEU A 102 -15.93 12.20 2.87
CA LEU A 102 -15.65 13.52 2.27
C LEU A 102 -16.94 14.33 2.12
N SER A 103 -18.03 13.71 1.65
CA SER A 103 -19.33 14.36 1.54
C SER A 103 -19.87 14.81 2.90
N ALA A 104 -19.69 14.02 3.96
CA ALA A 104 -20.10 14.41 5.31
C ALA A 104 -19.34 15.67 5.79
N LYS A 105 -18.03 15.75 5.53
CA LYS A 105 -17.22 16.93 5.87
C LYS A 105 -17.65 18.17 5.09
N ILE A 106 -17.88 18.06 3.79
CA ILE A 106 -18.34 19.18 2.95
C ILE A 106 -19.70 19.69 3.42
N LYS A 107 -20.62 18.78 3.77
CA LYS A 107 -21.94 19.16 4.34
C LYS A 107 -21.81 19.84 5.70
N ALA A 108 -20.91 19.38 6.56
CA ALA A 108 -20.67 20.00 7.87
C ALA A 108 -20.19 21.45 7.75
N LEU A 109 -19.36 21.77 6.75
CA LEU A 109 -18.95 23.15 6.45
C LEU A 109 -20.09 24.05 5.97
N LYS A 110 -21.16 23.48 5.39
CA LYS A 110 -22.33 24.24 4.94
C LYS A 110 -23.33 24.50 6.06
N SER A 111 -23.39 23.59 7.04
CA SER A 111 -24.33 23.67 8.16
C SER A 111 -23.81 24.46 9.36
N ALA A 112 -22.50 24.70 9.42
CA ALA A 112 -21.86 25.60 10.39
C ALA A 112 -21.88 27.03 9.84
#